data_AF-A0A0C3PBR4-F1
#
_entry.id   AF-A0A0C3PBR4-F1
#
_cell.length_a   1.000
_cell.length_b   1.000
_cell.length_c   1.000
_cell.angle_alpha   90.00
_cell.angle_beta   90.00
_cell.angle_gamma   90.00
#
_symmetry.space_group_name_H-M   'P 1'
#
loop_
_entity.id
_entity.type
_entity.pdbx_description
1 polymer ?
#
loop_
_entity_poly.entity_id
_entity_poly.type
_entity_poly.pdbx_seq_one_letter_code
_entity_poly.pdbx_strand_id
1 'polypeptide(L)'
;DNVDSKATRLTDKYANAYSDFYGSGTPCVFKSGPAWHVREGPQAQGIVREARPVYRHAIGPTWLAIGKRIYDNLDSIGVQWTSINPLAYADAGEAKPFCPLILSIGVKPHSLLYDAAVAAAAIVKGILAEAGFPTIEVAFVESVVTRSFAVGPKLLSFDPLDDVSDLRKPFTAALGLSIAPLKYPEFEGTAALYFRLGKDDERTAILTCAHVAFPPPVYDSMDMARKKTRPTRQKFVALGYTGYDNAITAMIVIIGNLLRSIEGWNDTLSRLGEPVEGENSKVTERRKEHVELVAKAMKKIKEVNALHDEVTRYRTTPNLRVIGFVRHSENIEVSDEPHNFTKDWALIELYDEKIDWATFKGNKVYIGGNLSAADFHNTMFPHPVDQANYQYPQDGLLQAYSVVQDDEIHDPQHLDVYGEKCLLVVKNGMSTGTTVGRANGLESFTRIYDEYGTKHTSIDIAVLPYDKTRGNFSHAGDSGSIILARDGRIVGILTGSAGPADQTDITYFTPYWWVEQQIKAKYPDCFLYEVVQ
;
A
#
# COMPACT_ATOMS: atom_id res chain seq x y z
N ASP A 1 -19.42 8.96 -30.04
CA ASP A 1 -18.99 10.17 -30.77
C ASP A 1 -17.68 10.72 -30.25
N ASN A 2 -16.85 11.16 -31.20
CA ASN A 2 -15.68 12.04 -31.05
C ASN A 2 -14.27 11.46 -30.80
N VAL A 3 -13.88 10.44 -31.59
CA VAL A 3 -12.44 10.19 -31.87
C VAL A 3 -11.86 11.29 -32.79
N ASP A 4 -12.69 11.92 -33.63
CA ASP A 4 -12.27 13.00 -34.55
C ASP A 4 -11.91 14.34 -33.85
N SER A 5 -12.54 14.69 -32.73
CA SER A 5 -12.28 15.99 -32.06
C SER A 5 -10.92 16.15 -31.39
N LYS A 6 -10.24 15.04 -31.04
CA LYS A 6 -8.94 15.13 -30.34
C LYS A 6 -7.79 15.49 -31.27
N ALA A 7 -7.86 15.11 -32.55
CA ALA A 7 -6.82 15.40 -33.54
C ALA A 7 -6.90 16.82 -34.13
N THR A 8 -8.05 17.47 -34.06
CA THR A 8 -8.32 18.78 -34.68
C THR A 8 -7.91 19.97 -33.80
N ARG A 9 -8.00 19.86 -32.46
CA ARG A 9 -7.84 21.00 -31.53
C ARG A 9 -6.62 21.89 -31.80
N LEU A 10 -5.45 21.31 -32.07
CA LEU A 10 -4.22 22.08 -32.34
C LEU A 10 -3.92 22.19 -33.83
N THR A 11 -4.30 21.20 -34.64
CA THR A 11 -4.00 21.14 -36.07
C THR A 11 -4.68 22.27 -36.85
N ASP A 12 -5.83 22.76 -36.38
CA ASP A 12 -6.56 23.90 -36.96
C ASP A 12 -5.76 25.22 -36.92
N LYS A 13 -4.87 25.36 -35.93
CA LYS A 13 -4.05 26.57 -35.72
C LYS A 13 -2.58 26.33 -36.02
N TYR A 14 -2.12 25.09 -35.85
CA TYR A 14 -0.75 24.68 -36.09
C TYR A 14 -0.71 23.32 -36.79
N ALA A 15 -0.61 23.32 -38.12
CA ALA A 15 -0.65 22.10 -38.94
C ALA A 15 0.40 21.04 -38.52
N ASN A 16 1.51 21.46 -37.90
CA ASN A 16 2.58 20.57 -37.46
C ASN A 16 2.50 20.12 -35.99
N ALA A 17 1.37 20.37 -35.32
CA ALA A 17 1.19 20.09 -33.89
C ALA A 17 1.56 18.66 -33.49
N TYR A 18 1.36 17.69 -34.38
CA TYR A 18 1.67 16.29 -34.13
C TYR A 18 2.80 15.74 -35.00
N SER A 19 3.37 16.52 -35.92
CA SER A 19 4.42 16.08 -36.87
C SER A 19 5.82 16.57 -36.50
N ASP A 20 5.97 17.76 -35.90
CA ASP A 20 7.28 18.31 -35.56
C ASP A 20 7.98 17.46 -34.50
N PHE A 21 7.33 17.09 -33.40
CA PHE A 21 7.93 16.27 -32.33
C PHE A 21 7.45 14.81 -32.32
N TYR A 22 7.12 14.30 -33.51
CA TYR A 22 6.55 12.96 -33.69
C TYR A 22 7.47 11.88 -33.08
N GLY A 23 6.86 10.91 -32.39
CA GLY A 23 7.56 9.87 -31.61
C GLY A 23 7.61 10.11 -30.10
N SER A 24 7.49 11.37 -29.64
CA SER A 24 7.46 11.71 -28.21
C SER A 24 6.06 11.59 -27.58
N GLY A 25 5.00 11.42 -28.37
CA GLY A 25 3.61 11.45 -27.92
C GLY A 25 3.14 12.82 -27.39
N THR A 26 3.98 13.85 -27.47
CA THR A 26 3.74 15.17 -26.88
C THR A 26 3.26 16.14 -27.98
N PRO A 27 2.04 16.70 -27.90
CA PRO A 27 1.58 17.65 -28.92
C PRO A 27 2.25 19.01 -28.76
N CYS A 28 2.52 19.65 -29.89
CA CYS A 28 3.10 20.99 -29.97
C CYS A 28 2.00 22.03 -30.18
N VAL A 29 1.96 23.02 -29.29
CA VAL A 29 1.03 24.15 -29.37
C VAL A 29 1.50 25.15 -30.43
N PHE A 30 2.80 25.45 -30.44
CA PHE A 30 3.43 26.35 -31.39
C PHE A 30 4.94 26.11 -31.44
N LYS A 31 5.55 26.20 -32.61
CA LYS A 31 7.00 26.24 -32.80
C LYS A 31 7.36 27.34 -33.79
N SER A 32 8.35 28.15 -33.42
CA SER A 32 8.89 29.19 -34.30
C SER A 32 9.89 28.60 -35.31
N GLY A 33 10.16 29.37 -36.37
CA GLY A 33 11.09 28.97 -37.43
C GLY A 33 10.45 28.07 -38.49
N PRO A 34 11.26 27.51 -39.40
CA PRO A 34 10.75 26.72 -40.52
C PRO A 34 10.09 25.41 -40.06
N ALA A 35 9.13 24.94 -40.86
CA ALA A 35 8.59 23.59 -40.73
C ALA A 35 9.73 22.57 -40.89
N TRP A 36 9.72 21.51 -40.08
CA TRP A 36 10.67 20.42 -40.27
C TRP A 36 10.24 19.56 -41.46
N HIS A 37 11.20 18.88 -42.09
CA HIS A 37 10.93 18.10 -43.30
C HIS A 37 9.95 16.95 -43.01
N VAL A 38 9.01 16.70 -43.91
CA VAL A 38 8.04 15.61 -43.81
C VAL A 38 8.25 14.61 -44.94
N ARG A 39 7.78 13.37 -44.79
CA ARG A 39 7.74 12.41 -45.91
C ARG A 39 6.59 12.76 -46.84
N GLU A 40 6.82 12.68 -48.15
CA GLU A 40 5.79 12.91 -49.16
C GLU A 40 5.30 11.57 -49.76
N GLY A 41 4.01 11.51 -50.13
CA GLY A 41 3.42 10.38 -50.85
C GLY A 41 2.42 9.51 -50.07
N PRO A 42 1.86 8.46 -50.71
CA PRO A 42 0.73 7.67 -50.18
C PRO A 42 1.04 6.82 -48.94
N GLN A 43 2.32 6.76 -48.54
CA GLN A 43 2.82 6.00 -47.39
C GLN A 43 3.58 6.91 -46.39
N ALA A 44 3.25 8.20 -46.35
CA ALA A 44 3.89 9.18 -45.46
C ALA A 44 3.61 8.89 -43.97
N GLN A 45 4.33 7.93 -43.40
CA GLN A 45 4.41 7.74 -41.95
C GLN A 45 5.14 8.93 -41.30
N GLY A 46 4.77 9.27 -40.06
CA GLY A 46 5.48 10.30 -39.29
C GLY A 46 6.96 9.95 -39.09
N ILE A 47 7.83 10.96 -39.19
CA ILE A 47 9.27 10.80 -38.95
C ILE A 47 9.52 10.88 -37.45
N VAL A 48 9.95 9.78 -36.82
CA VAL A 48 10.30 9.77 -35.40
C VAL A 48 11.50 10.70 -35.17
N ARG A 49 11.32 11.70 -34.32
CA ARG A 49 12.38 12.64 -33.93
C ARG A 49 12.95 12.26 -32.58
N GLU A 50 14.28 12.24 -32.50
CA GLU A 50 15.00 11.98 -31.26
C GLU A 50 15.60 13.28 -30.73
N ALA A 51 15.25 13.63 -29.49
CA ALA A 51 15.93 14.69 -28.77
C ALA A 51 17.39 14.26 -28.50
N ARG A 52 18.32 15.20 -28.69
CA ARG A 52 19.76 15.02 -28.52
C ARG A 52 20.30 16.03 -27.51
N PRO A 53 21.32 15.66 -26.72
CA PRO A 53 21.97 16.59 -25.80
C PRO A 53 22.73 17.67 -26.57
N VAL A 54 22.74 18.88 -26.01
CA VAL A 54 23.49 20.02 -26.55
C VAL A 54 24.76 20.22 -25.73
N TYR A 55 25.92 20.03 -26.37
CA TYR A 55 27.23 20.22 -25.73
C TYR A 55 28.00 21.36 -26.41
N ARG A 56 28.82 22.09 -25.64
CA ARG A 56 29.78 23.11 -26.13
C ARG A 56 29.17 24.23 -26.98
N HIS A 57 27.86 24.49 -26.87
CA HIS A 57 27.23 25.63 -27.52
C HIS A 57 27.64 26.94 -26.82
N ALA A 58 27.80 28.03 -27.59
CA ALA A 58 28.22 29.33 -27.06
C ALA A 58 27.27 29.94 -26.01
N ILE A 59 26.01 29.47 -25.95
CA ILE A 59 25.03 29.84 -24.91
C ILE A 59 25.37 29.23 -23.53
N GLY A 60 26.17 28.16 -23.47
CA GLY A 60 26.42 27.38 -22.26
C GLY A 60 26.84 28.23 -21.05
N PRO A 61 27.84 29.12 -21.15
CA PRO A 61 28.30 29.95 -20.03
C PRO A 61 27.23 30.91 -19.46
N THR A 62 26.27 31.35 -20.28
CA THR A 62 25.23 32.33 -19.88
C THR A 62 23.84 31.71 -19.75
N TRP A 63 23.68 30.43 -20.07
CA TRP A 63 22.39 29.74 -20.15
C TRP A 63 21.57 29.88 -18.87
N LEU A 64 22.17 29.71 -17.70
CA LEU A 64 21.43 29.82 -16.43
C LEU A 64 20.82 31.21 -16.23
N ALA A 65 21.53 32.28 -16.58
CA ALA A 65 21.00 33.65 -16.46
C ALA A 65 19.88 33.90 -17.48
N ILE A 66 20.05 33.42 -18.71
CA ILE A 66 19.05 33.52 -19.78
C ILE A 66 17.78 32.73 -19.40
N GLY A 67 17.93 31.48 -18.97
CA GLY A 67 16.83 30.61 -18.54
C GLY A 67 16.03 31.22 -17.37
N LYS A 68 16.70 31.90 -16.44
CA LYS A 68 16.03 32.65 -15.36
C LYS A 68 15.15 33.77 -15.88
N ARG A 69 15.72 34.64 -16.73
CA ARG A 69 14.95 35.72 -17.38
C ARG A 69 13.75 35.16 -18.16
N ILE A 70 13.92 34.01 -18.82
CA ILE A 70 12.83 33.37 -19.58
C ILE A 70 11.70 32.97 -18.63
N TYR A 71 11.95 32.20 -17.57
CA TYR A 71 10.85 31.77 -16.70
C TYR A 71 10.20 32.94 -15.96
N ASP A 72 10.98 33.95 -15.52
CA ASP A 72 10.42 35.14 -14.85
C ASP A 72 9.44 35.89 -15.78
N ASN A 73 9.75 35.98 -17.07
CA ASN A 73 8.87 36.61 -18.05
C ASN A 73 7.64 35.75 -18.35
N LEU A 74 7.79 34.44 -18.47
CA LEU A 74 6.66 33.52 -18.66
C LEU A 74 5.70 33.57 -17.46
N ASP A 75 6.23 33.66 -16.24
CA ASP A 75 5.44 33.84 -15.01
C ASP A 75 4.66 35.16 -15.04
N SER A 76 5.29 36.26 -15.49
CA SER A 76 4.66 37.58 -15.55
C SER A 76 3.45 37.67 -16.49
N ILE A 77 3.38 36.80 -17.50
CA ILE A 77 2.26 36.71 -18.45
C ILE A 77 1.33 35.52 -18.16
N GLY A 78 1.51 34.84 -17.01
CA GLY A 78 0.63 33.77 -16.55
C GLY A 78 0.75 32.45 -17.33
N VAL A 79 1.86 32.20 -18.01
CA VAL A 79 2.08 30.92 -18.71
C VAL A 79 2.38 29.83 -17.68
N GLN A 80 1.58 28.78 -17.66
CA GLN A 80 1.76 27.61 -16.78
C GLN A 80 2.84 26.66 -17.33
N TRP A 81 4.10 27.12 -17.36
CA TRP A 81 5.24 26.34 -17.83
C TRP A 81 5.63 25.24 -16.82
N THR A 82 6.21 24.16 -17.32
CA THR A 82 6.57 22.96 -16.54
C THR A 82 8.05 22.58 -16.69
N SER A 83 8.65 22.84 -17.86
CA SER A 83 10.07 22.60 -18.13
C SER A 83 10.61 23.55 -19.20
N ILE A 84 11.90 23.86 -19.16
CA ILE A 84 12.61 24.68 -20.15
C ILE A 84 13.85 23.89 -20.58
N ASN A 85 13.80 23.27 -21.75
CA ASN A 85 14.83 22.31 -22.20
C ASN A 85 15.55 22.83 -23.45
N PRO A 86 16.86 23.13 -23.38
CA PRO A 86 17.68 23.38 -24.57
C PRO A 86 18.05 22.03 -25.20
N LEU A 87 17.43 21.70 -26.34
CA LEU A 87 17.55 20.40 -26.99
C LEU A 87 18.04 20.54 -28.43
N ALA A 88 18.75 19.53 -28.93
CA ALA A 88 18.94 19.32 -30.36
C ALA A 88 17.97 18.23 -30.84
N TYR A 89 17.70 18.14 -32.14
CA TYR A 89 16.87 17.08 -32.72
C TYR A 89 17.51 16.47 -33.97
N ALA A 90 17.44 15.14 -34.05
CA ALA A 90 17.81 14.32 -35.21
C ALA A 90 16.64 13.40 -35.57
N ASP A 91 16.65 12.86 -36.79
CA ASP A 91 15.75 11.75 -37.13
C ASP A 91 16.22 10.47 -36.43
N ALA A 92 15.28 9.60 -36.08
CA ALA A 92 15.61 8.33 -35.44
C ALA A 92 16.59 7.52 -36.29
N GLY A 93 17.69 7.07 -35.67
CA GLY A 93 18.79 6.38 -36.36
C GLY A 93 19.85 7.30 -36.98
N GLU A 94 19.61 8.61 -37.10
CA GLU A 94 20.57 9.56 -37.65
C GLU A 94 21.51 10.12 -36.57
N ALA A 95 22.81 10.16 -36.89
CA ALA A 95 23.85 10.62 -35.98
C ALA A 95 23.92 12.15 -35.89
N LYS A 96 23.63 12.86 -36.99
CA LYS A 96 23.74 14.33 -37.05
C LYS A 96 22.38 14.99 -36.80
N PRO A 97 22.28 15.94 -35.85
CA PRO A 97 21.04 16.69 -35.66
C PRO A 97 20.79 17.65 -36.82
N PHE A 98 19.56 17.65 -37.35
CA PHE A 98 19.12 18.66 -38.33
C PHE A 98 18.74 19.97 -37.65
N CYS A 99 18.36 19.92 -36.36
CA CYS A 99 18.13 21.08 -35.51
C CYS A 99 19.17 21.08 -34.38
N PRO A 100 20.25 21.89 -34.48
CA PRO A 100 21.36 21.83 -33.54
C PRO A 100 21.04 22.43 -32.16
N LEU A 101 20.02 23.29 -32.07
CA LEU A 101 19.50 23.84 -30.82
C LEU A 101 18.10 24.44 -31.04
N ILE A 102 17.15 24.02 -30.22
CA ILE A 102 15.82 24.61 -30.04
C ILE A 102 15.50 24.66 -28.54
N LEU A 103 14.78 25.69 -28.12
CA LEU A 103 14.27 25.78 -26.78
C LEU A 103 12.88 25.13 -26.70
N SER A 104 12.81 23.92 -26.14
CA SER A 104 11.55 23.20 -25.93
C SER A 104 10.99 23.50 -24.54
N ILE A 105 9.88 24.23 -24.50
CA ILE A 105 9.20 24.67 -23.28
C ILE A 105 7.96 23.82 -23.08
N GLY A 106 7.96 23.06 -21.99
CA GLY A 106 6.80 22.29 -21.54
C GLY A 106 5.78 23.22 -20.89
N VAL A 107 4.50 23.03 -21.20
CA VAL A 107 3.38 23.70 -20.54
C VAL A 107 2.33 22.69 -20.11
N LYS A 108 1.59 23.01 -19.04
CA LYS A 108 0.51 22.14 -18.58
C LYS A 108 -0.48 21.88 -19.73
N PRO A 109 -0.88 20.63 -20.01
CA PRO A 109 -1.81 20.33 -21.09
C PRO A 109 -3.07 21.19 -21.01
N HIS A 110 -3.51 21.71 -22.16
CA HIS A 110 -4.68 22.58 -22.30
C HIS A 110 -4.61 23.95 -21.59
N SER A 111 -3.46 24.33 -21.01
CA SER A 111 -3.32 25.60 -20.30
C SER A 111 -2.94 26.80 -21.17
N LEU A 112 -2.35 26.55 -22.35
CA LEU A 112 -1.82 27.59 -23.23
C LEU A 112 -2.51 27.54 -24.60
N LEU A 113 -3.17 28.63 -24.98
CA LEU A 113 -3.79 28.81 -26.30
C LEU A 113 -2.75 29.16 -27.38
N TYR A 114 -3.06 28.88 -28.64
CA TYR A 114 -2.14 29.11 -29.76
C TYR A 114 -1.64 30.56 -29.85
N ASP A 115 -2.54 31.55 -29.87
CA ASP A 115 -2.15 32.97 -29.99
C ASP A 115 -1.32 33.44 -28.79
N ALA A 116 -1.60 32.91 -27.60
CA ALA A 116 -0.81 33.16 -26.39
C ALA A 116 0.57 32.48 -26.46
N ALA A 117 0.68 31.29 -27.06
CA ALA A 117 1.95 30.62 -27.31
C ALA A 117 2.82 31.38 -28.32
N VAL A 118 2.22 31.97 -29.36
CA VAL A 118 2.91 32.85 -30.33
C VAL A 118 3.47 34.08 -29.62
N ALA A 119 2.66 34.75 -28.79
CA ALA A 119 3.08 35.92 -28.03
C ALA A 119 4.20 35.58 -27.02
N ALA A 120 4.06 34.47 -26.29
CA ALA A 120 5.07 33.98 -25.36
C ALA A 120 6.38 33.63 -26.09
N ALA A 121 6.31 32.98 -27.25
CA ALA A 121 7.49 32.67 -28.05
C ALA A 121 8.22 33.93 -28.52
N ALA A 122 7.50 34.99 -28.91
CA ALA A 122 8.11 36.27 -29.29
C ALA A 122 8.90 36.89 -28.13
N ILE A 123 8.38 36.83 -26.89
CA ILE A 123 9.09 37.31 -25.69
C ILE A 123 10.37 36.49 -25.47
N VAL A 124 10.28 35.16 -25.52
CA VAL A 124 11.45 34.28 -25.35
C VAL A 124 12.49 34.53 -26.44
N LYS A 125 12.08 34.70 -27.70
CA LYS A 125 12.99 35.05 -28.81
C LYS A 125 13.64 36.41 -28.62
N GLY A 126 12.94 37.40 -28.05
CA GLY A 126 13.52 38.69 -27.67
C GLY A 126 14.65 38.54 -26.66
N ILE A 127 14.43 37.75 -25.59
CA ILE A 127 15.46 37.46 -24.58
C ILE A 127 16.67 36.77 -25.20
N LEU A 128 16.45 35.79 -26.09
CA LEU A 128 17.52 35.09 -26.79
C LEU A 128 18.31 36.02 -27.73
N ALA A 129 17.63 36.92 -28.44
CA ALA A 129 18.26 37.91 -29.32
C ALA A 129 19.13 38.90 -28.53
N GLU A 130 18.62 39.45 -27.42
CA GLU A 130 19.39 40.31 -26.52
C GLU A 130 20.64 39.62 -25.96
N ALA A 131 20.56 38.31 -25.73
CA ALA A 131 21.67 37.50 -25.27
C ALA A 131 22.67 37.12 -26.39
N GLY A 132 22.44 37.57 -27.64
CA GLY A 132 23.30 37.30 -28.79
C GLY A 132 22.97 36.03 -29.57
N PHE A 133 21.80 35.42 -29.35
CA PHE A 133 21.38 34.17 -29.99
C PHE A 133 20.03 34.28 -30.74
N PRO A 134 19.88 35.21 -31.70
CA PRO A 134 18.61 35.49 -32.36
C PRO A 134 18.09 34.33 -33.24
N THR A 135 18.95 33.37 -33.57
CA THR A 135 18.65 32.23 -34.45
C THR A 135 18.10 31.01 -33.70
N ILE A 136 18.07 31.04 -32.37
CA ILE A 136 17.50 29.93 -31.59
C ILE A 136 15.97 30.01 -31.67
N GLU A 137 15.37 28.93 -32.13
CA GLU A 137 13.91 28.78 -32.20
C GLU A 137 13.33 28.28 -30.88
N VAL A 138 12.02 28.49 -30.68
CA VAL A 138 11.29 28.19 -29.46
C VAL A 138 10.07 27.35 -29.79
N ALA A 139 9.83 26.30 -29.02
CA ALA A 139 8.65 25.45 -29.11
C ALA A 139 7.92 25.39 -27.77
N PHE A 140 6.59 25.45 -27.82
CA PHE A 140 5.72 25.14 -26.69
C PHE A 140 5.06 23.78 -26.92
N VAL A 141 5.27 22.86 -25.98
CA VAL A 141 4.75 21.49 -26.04
C VAL A 141 3.96 21.19 -24.77
N GLU A 142 2.84 20.46 -24.90
CA GLU A 142 2.04 20.08 -23.73
C GLU A 142 2.72 18.94 -22.98
N SER A 143 3.44 19.26 -21.90
CA SER A 143 4.27 18.31 -21.16
C SER A 143 4.27 18.65 -19.67
N VAL A 144 4.40 17.64 -18.81
CA VAL A 144 4.51 17.81 -17.35
C VAL A 144 5.78 17.15 -16.85
N VAL A 145 6.50 17.83 -15.95
CA VAL A 145 7.65 17.22 -15.27
C VAL A 145 7.15 16.29 -14.19
N THR A 146 7.15 15.00 -14.48
CA THR A 146 6.99 13.96 -13.47
C THR A 146 8.36 13.68 -12.86
N ARG A 147 8.51 13.92 -11.56
CA ARG A 147 9.64 13.32 -10.82
C ARG A 147 9.40 11.82 -10.81
N SER A 148 10.30 11.03 -11.39
CA SER A 148 10.20 9.57 -11.38
C SER A 148 10.28 9.07 -9.93
N PHE A 149 9.12 8.87 -9.31
CA PHE A 149 8.96 7.98 -8.18
C PHE A 149 8.52 6.66 -8.79
N ALA A 150 9.16 5.55 -8.45
CA ALA A 150 8.53 4.27 -8.70
C ALA A 150 7.29 4.22 -7.82
N VAL A 151 6.15 4.69 -8.34
CA VAL A 151 4.84 4.37 -7.79
C VAL A 151 4.72 2.89 -8.06
N GLY A 152 5.28 2.06 -7.17
CA GLY A 152 5.14 0.63 -7.32
C GLY A 152 3.66 0.25 -7.31
N PRO A 153 3.33 -0.98 -7.69
CA PRO A 153 1.96 -1.35 -8.01
C PRO A 153 1.02 -1.14 -6.82
N LYS A 154 -0.29 -1.10 -7.11
CA LYS A 154 -1.34 -1.18 -6.10
C LYS A 154 -1.17 -2.40 -5.20
N LEU A 155 -1.71 -2.34 -3.99
CA LEU A 155 -2.00 -3.55 -3.24
C LEU A 155 -2.88 -4.47 -4.09
N LEU A 156 -2.65 -5.77 -3.98
CA LEU A 156 -3.43 -6.77 -4.71
C LEU A 156 -4.88 -6.74 -4.22
N SER A 157 -5.81 -7.06 -5.12
CA SER A 157 -7.18 -7.35 -4.74
C SER A 157 -7.21 -8.60 -3.84
N PHE A 158 -8.16 -8.65 -2.92
CA PHE A 158 -8.39 -9.83 -2.09
C PHE A 158 -9.67 -10.51 -2.53
N ASP A 159 -9.54 -11.72 -3.05
CA ASP A 159 -10.63 -12.65 -3.27
C ASP A 159 -10.41 -13.86 -2.36
N PRO A 160 -11.20 -14.03 -1.28
CA PRO A 160 -11.03 -15.15 -0.37
C PRO A 160 -11.34 -16.51 -1.02
N LEU A 161 -12.05 -16.51 -2.16
CA LEU A 161 -12.35 -17.71 -2.94
C LEU A 161 -11.17 -18.15 -3.83
N ASP A 162 -10.11 -17.34 -3.93
CA ASP A 162 -8.86 -17.71 -4.59
C ASP A 162 -8.22 -18.90 -3.85
N ASP A 163 -7.78 -19.93 -4.58
CA ASP A 163 -7.14 -21.14 -4.04
C ASP A 163 -5.84 -20.83 -3.27
N VAL A 164 -5.30 -19.63 -3.48
CA VAL A 164 -4.09 -19.08 -2.84
C VAL A 164 -4.35 -17.81 -2.01
N SER A 165 -5.60 -17.56 -1.60
CA SER A 165 -6.00 -16.37 -0.84
C SER A 165 -5.13 -16.10 0.39
N ASP A 166 -4.79 -17.14 1.17
CA ASP A 166 -3.91 -17.04 2.33
C ASP A 166 -2.51 -16.49 2.00
N LEU A 167 -1.96 -16.90 0.85
CA LEU A 167 -0.65 -16.45 0.38
C LEU A 167 -0.70 -15.07 -0.25
N ARG A 168 -1.85 -14.70 -0.81
CA ARG A 168 -2.10 -13.39 -1.40
C ARG A 168 -2.33 -12.32 -0.33
N LYS A 169 -3.01 -12.67 0.77
CA LYS A 169 -3.43 -11.74 1.84
C LYS A 169 -2.35 -10.74 2.26
N PRO A 170 -1.08 -11.12 2.51
CA PRO A 170 -0.03 -10.18 2.93
C PRO A 170 0.19 -8.99 1.98
N PHE A 171 -0.19 -9.14 0.71
CA PHE A 171 -0.02 -8.12 -0.34
C PHE A 171 -1.31 -7.33 -0.63
N THR A 172 -2.36 -7.51 0.18
CA THR A 172 -3.68 -6.89 -0.01
C THR A 172 -3.98 -5.81 1.04
N ALA A 173 -5.09 -5.10 0.87
CA ALA A 173 -5.60 -4.14 1.84
C ALA A 173 -6.48 -4.77 2.96
N ALA A 174 -6.53 -6.11 3.07
CA ALA A 174 -7.23 -6.75 4.17
C ALA A 174 -6.57 -6.41 5.52
N LEU A 175 -7.36 -6.28 6.59
CA LEU A 175 -6.82 -5.96 7.91
C LEU A 175 -5.84 -7.05 8.40
N GLY A 176 -4.82 -6.61 9.13
CA GLY A 176 -3.62 -7.41 9.37
C GLY A 176 -2.52 -7.18 8.33
N LEU A 177 -2.58 -6.11 7.54
CA LEU A 177 -1.52 -5.71 6.62
C LEU A 177 -0.28 -5.29 7.42
N SER A 178 0.85 -5.96 7.16
CA SER A 178 2.15 -5.52 7.68
C SER A 178 2.53 -4.18 7.09
N ILE A 179 3.05 -3.28 7.92
CA ILE A 179 3.54 -1.97 7.52
C ILE A 179 4.84 -1.61 8.25
N ALA A 180 5.66 -0.78 7.60
CA ALA A 180 6.89 -0.28 8.20
C ALA A 180 7.26 1.13 7.71
N PRO A 181 8.05 1.89 8.49
CA PRO A 181 8.81 3.03 7.99
C PRO A 181 9.66 2.68 6.77
N LEU A 182 9.58 3.44 5.68
CA LEU A 182 10.44 3.21 4.51
C LEU A 182 11.94 3.30 4.83
N LYS A 183 12.30 4.18 5.78
CA LYS A 183 13.70 4.39 6.19
C LYS A 183 14.23 3.27 7.09
N TYR A 184 13.33 2.57 7.78
CA TYR A 184 13.65 1.53 8.75
C TYR A 184 12.69 0.33 8.57
N PRO A 185 12.72 -0.31 7.38
CA PRO A 185 11.79 -1.40 7.03
C PRO A 185 11.98 -2.68 7.85
N GLU A 186 13.01 -2.76 8.68
CA GLU A 186 13.22 -3.81 9.66
C GLU A 186 12.33 -3.69 10.91
N PHE A 187 11.74 -2.51 11.18
CA PHE A 187 10.77 -2.33 12.27
C PHE A 187 9.36 -2.40 11.73
N GLU A 188 8.76 -3.58 11.86
CA GLU A 188 7.42 -3.85 11.36
C GLU A 188 6.37 -3.79 12.45
N GLY A 189 5.19 -3.34 12.04
CA GLY A 189 3.96 -3.50 12.79
C GLY A 189 2.82 -3.83 11.85
N THR A 190 1.60 -3.74 12.36
CA THR A 190 0.38 -4.08 11.65
C THR A 190 -0.56 -2.88 11.55
N ALA A 191 -1.23 -2.74 10.41
CA ALA A 191 -2.29 -1.77 10.20
C ALA A 191 -3.61 -2.24 10.84
N ALA A 192 -4.26 -1.35 11.60
CA ALA A 192 -5.42 -1.64 12.42
C ALA A 192 -6.75 -1.42 11.70
N LEU A 193 -7.00 -0.19 11.24
CA LEU A 193 -8.30 0.28 10.75
C LEU A 193 -8.11 1.41 9.73
N TYR A 194 -8.90 1.40 8.67
CA TYR A 194 -9.00 2.46 7.66
C TYR A 194 -10.05 3.51 8.05
N PHE A 195 -9.69 4.78 7.93
CA PHE A 195 -10.53 5.95 8.24
C PHE A 195 -10.64 6.89 7.05
N ARG A 196 -11.81 7.50 6.88
CA ARG A 196 -11.94 8.78 6.17
C ARG A 196 -11.66 9.91 7.15
N LEU A 197 -10.85 10.89 6.75
CA LEU A 197 -10.45 11.99 7.63
C LEU A 197 -11.48 13.13 7.75
N GLY A 198 -12.56 13.06 6.96
CA GLY A 198 -13.68 14.01 6.97
C GLY A 198 -14.77 13.54 6.01
N LYS A 199 -16.00 14.07 6.17
CA LYS A 199 -17.16 13.71 5.33
C LYS A 199 -16.97 14.06 3.85
N ASP A 200 -16.38 15.22 3.57
CA ASP A 200 -16.08 15.71 2.22
C ASP A 200 -14.59 15.49 1.85
N ASP A 201 -13.88 14.66 2.63
CA ASP A 201 -12.46 14.42 2.47
C ASP A 201 -12.22 13.02 1.91
N GLU A 202 -11.78 12.95 0.65
CA GLU A 202 -11.44 11.69 0.01
C GLU A 202 -10.16 11.05 0.58
N ARG A 203 -9.40 11.74 1.44
CA ARG A 203 -8.20 11.17 2.04
C ARG A 203 -8.56 10.04 3.00
N THR A 204 -7.88 8.92 2.78
CA THR A 204 -7.95 7.74 3.65
C THR A 204 -6.68 7.62 4.45
N ALA A 205 -6.81 7.30 5.74
CA ALA A 205 -5.69 6.99 6.61
C ALA A 205 -5.86 5.61 7.25
N ILE A 206 -4.74 4.97 7.59
CA ILE A 206 -4.73 3.73 8.38
C ILE A 206 -4.18 4.01 9.77
N LEU A 207 -4.84 3.44 10.78
CA LEU A 207 -4.43 3.44 12.18
C LEU A 207 -3.36 2.36 12.43
N THR A 208 -2.38 2.69 13.25
CA THR A 208 -1.39 1.75 13.81
C THR A 208 -0.81 2.34 15.10
N CYS A 209 0.14 1.67 15.75
CA CYS A 209 0.79 2.19 16.95
C CYS A 209 1.77 3.34 16.63
N ALA A 210 1.95 4.27 17.57
CA ALA A 210 2.94 5.33 17.45
C ALA A 210 4.38 4.79 17.44
N HIS A 211 4.65 3.72 18.21
CA HIS A 211 5.96 3.07 18.18
C HIS A 211 6.25 2.32 16.87
N VAL A 212 5.22 1.95 16.09
CA VAL A 212 5.40 1.43 14.73
C VAL A 212 5.71 2.58 13.77
N ALA A 213 5.04 3.73 13.94
CA ALA A 213 5.33 4.96 13.21
C ALA A 213 6.77 5.46 13.46
N PHE A 214 7.21 5.43 14.71
CA PHE A 214 8.51 5.90 15.16
C PHE A 214 9.13 4.89 16.14
N PRO A 215 9.88 3.89 15.63
CA PRO A 215 10.49 2.85 16.45
C PRO A 215 11.40 3.41 17.56
N PRO A 216 11.16 3.09 18.84
CA PRO A 216 11.94 3.61 19.96
C PRO A 216 13.46 3.40 19.86
N PRO A 217 13.99 2.25 19.36
CA PRO A 217 15.43 2.05 19.21
C PRO A 217 16.11 3.04 18.25
N VAL A 218 15.34 3.68 17.37
CA VAL A 218 15.82 4.64 16.36
C VAL A 218 15.46 6.07 16.74
N TYR A 219 14.31 6.23 17.38
CA TYR A 219 13.72 7.50 17.76
C TYR A 219 13.57 7.52 19.28
N ASP A 220 14.69 7.73 19.99
CA ASP A 220 14.69 7.89 21.44
C ASP A 220 13.62 8.91 21.84
N SER A 221 12.73 8.49 22.75
CA SER A 221 11.59 9.28 23.23
C SER A 221 12.04 10.63 23.81
N MET A 222 13.22 10.69 24.46
CA MET A 222 13.79 11.94 24.98
C MET A 222 14.28 12.88 23.89
N ASP A 223 14.82 12.33 22.79
CA ASP A 223 15.32 13.11 21.66
C ASP A 223 14.18 13.62 20.78
N MET A 224 13.05 12.88 20.75
CA MET A 224 11.79 13.26 20.11
C MET A 224 11.03 14.33 20.91
N ALA A 225 11.06 14.30 22.25
CA ALA A 225 10.51 15.38 23.08
C ALA A 225 11.33 16.70 22.94
N ARG A 226 12.65 16.60 22.72
CA ARG A 226 13.54 17.74 22.44
C ARG A 226 13.35 18.31 21.03
N LYS A 227 13.13 17.46 20.02
CA LYS A 227 12.79 17.86 18.65
C LYS A 227 11.30 18.23 18.60
N LYS A 228 10.96 19.51 18.85
CA LYS A 228 9.58 20.08 18.81
C LYS A 228 8.71 19.72 17.59
N THR A 229 9.27 19.08 16.55
CA THR A 229 8.55 18.64 15.35
C THR A 229 9.03 17.26 14.92
N ARG A 230 8.11 16.27 14.96
CA ARG A 230 8.31 14.97 14.30
C ARG A 230 8.51 15.17 12.80
N PRO A 231 9.30 14.31 12.11
CA PRO A 231 9.46 14.39 10.66
C PRO A 231 8.10 14.30 9.97
N THR A 232 7.60 15.44 9.49
CA THR A 232 6.38 15.46 8.68
C THR A 232 6.68 14.68 7.40
N ARG A 233 5.81 13.70 7.05
CA ARG A 233 5.88 12.90 5.82
C ARG A 233 6.91 11.75 5.79
N GLN A 234 7.22 11.13 6.93
CA GLN A 234 7.89 9.81 6.92
C GLN A 234 7.06 8.83 6.08
N LYS A 235 7.65 8.31 4.99
CA LYS A 235 6.96 7.37 4.10
C LYS A 235 6.80 6.00 4.74
N PHE A 236 5.73 5.33 4.39
CA PHE A 236 5.36 4.01 4.88
C PHE A 236 5.26 3.02 3.74
N VAL A 237 5.73 1.80 3.98
CA VAL A 237 5.67 0.67 3.04
C VAL A 237 4.72 -0.40 3.55
N ALA A 238 4.05 -1.08 2.62
CA ALA A 238 3.39 -2.36 2.88
C ALA A 238 4.43 -3.48 2.91
N LEU A 239 4.37 -4.31 3.95
CA LEU A 239 5.39 -5.29 4.32
C LEU A 239 6.72 -4.58 4.64
N GLY A 240 7.45 -4.99 5.67
CA GLY A 240 8.86 -4.59 5.82
C GLY A 240 9.78 -5.57 5.10
N TYR A 241 10.95 -5.85 5.66
CA TYR A 241 11.79 -6.96 5.20
C TYR A 241 11.25 -8.31 5.65
N THR A 242 11.01 -8.48 6.95
CA THR A 242 10.54 -9.72 7.57
C THR A 242 9.17 -10.15 7.03
N GLY A 243 8.19 -9.25 6.94
CA GLY A 243 6.86 -9.59 6.43
C GLY A 243 6.89 -10.01 4.97
N TYR A 244 7.74 -9.38 4.15
CA TYR A 244 7.91 -9.74 2.75
C TYR A 244 8.60 -11.11 2.61
N ASP A 245 9.72 -11.30 3.30
CA ASP A 245 10.49 -12.56 3.25
C ASP A 245 9.67 -13.74 3.79
N ASN A 246 8.89 -13.54 4.84
CA ASN A 246 7.96 -14.54 5.37
C ASN A 246 6.90 -14.93 4.33
N ALA A 247 6.32 -13.96 3.63
CA ALA A 247 5.32 -14.23 2.60
C ALA A 247 5.91 -15.01 1.41
N ILE A 248 7.13 -14.66 0.95
CA ILE A 248 7.84 -15.41 -0.09
C ILE A 248 8.18 -16.82 0.38
N THR A 249 8.70 -16.95 1.60
CA THR A 249 9.06 -18.25 2.19
C THR A 249 7.84 -19.16 2.30
N ALA A 250 6.68 -18.63 2.69
CA ALA A 250 5.44 -19.39 2.76
C ALA A 250 5.03 -19.97 1.39
N MET A 251 5.17 -19.21 0.31
CA MET A 251 4.90 -19.69 -1.06
C MET A 251 5.82 -20.84 -1.45
N ILE A 252 7.13 -20.70 -1.19
CA ILE A 252 8.14 -21.72 -1.51
C ILE A 252 7.88 -23.00 -0.71
N VAL A 253 7.57 -22.88 0.59
CA VAL A 253 7.24 -24.02 1.46
C VAL A 253 6.01 -24.76 0.96
N ILE A 254 4.95 -24.04 0.56
CA ILE A 254 3.73 -24.65 0.05
C ILE A 254 3.99 -25.38 -1.27
N ILE A 255 4.76 -24.80 -2.19
CA ILE A 255 5.15 -25.48 -3.44
C ILE A 255 5.90 -26.78 -3.12
N GLY A 256 6.88 -26.72 -2.22
CA GLY A 256 7.65 -27.91 -1.81
C GLY A 256 6.77 -29.00 -1.16
N ASN A 257 5.81 -28.62 -0.31
CA ASN A 257 4.86 -29.55 0.30
C ASN A 257 3.93 -30.21 -0.74
N LEU A 258 3.44 -29.44 -1.69
CA LEU A 258 2.57 -29.94 -2.75
C LEU A 258 3.32 -30.89 -3.69
N LEU A 259 4.57 -30.57 -4.06
CA LEU A 259 5.41 -31.46 -4.88
C LEU A 259 5.67 -32.81 -4.20
N ARG A 260 5.99 -32.81 -2.90
CA ARG A 260 6.12 -34.05 -2.11
C ARG A 260 4.82 -34.86 -2.04
N SER A 261 3.68 -34.17 -1.92
CA SER A 261 2.36 -34.82 -1.90
C SER A 261 2.05 -35.47 -3.25
N ILE A 262 2.34 -34.78 -4.36
CA ILE A 262 2.18 -35.30 -5.72
C ILE A 262 3.04 -36.56 -5.92
N GLU A 263 4.28 -36.57 -5.45
CA GLU A 263 5.15 -37.74 -5.51
C GLU A 263 4.52 -38.95 -4.80
N GLY A 264 4.03 -38.77 -3.56
CA GLY A 264 3.36 -39.84 -2.81
C GLY A 264 2.05 -40.33 -3.45
N TRP A 265 1.28 -39.43 -4.06
CA TRP A 265 0.07 -39.82 -4.78
C TRP A 265 0.38 -40.56 -6.09
N ASN A 266 1.42 -40.15 -6.82
CA ASN A 266 1.87 -40.84 -8.04
C ASN A 266 2.43 -42.23 -7.77
N ASP A 267 3.14 -42.43 -6.64
CA ASP A 267 3.54 -43.77 -6.20
C ASP A 267 2.31 -44.65 -5.93
N THR A 268 1.30 -44.10 -5.26
CA THR A 268 0.04 -44.81 -5.02
C THR A 268 -0.67 -45.17 -6.33
N LEU A 269 -0.72 -44.25 -7.30
CA LEU A 269 -1.29 -44.51 -8.63
C LEU A 269 -0.52 -45.61 -9.38
N SER A 270 0.81 -45.59 -9.31
CA SER A 270 1.66 -46.61 -9.93
C SER A 270 1.43 -48.00 -9.33
N ARG A 271 1.18 -48.08 -8.01
CA ARG A 271 0.80 -49.33 -7.33
C ARG A 271 -0.60 -49.82 -7.67
N LEU A 272 -1.54 -48.91 -7.95
CA LEU A 272 -2.91 -49.26 -8.35
C LEU A 272 -3.00 -49.69 -9.83
N GLY A 273 -2.03 -49.29 -10.66
CA GLY A 273 -1.95 -49.64 -12.08
C GLY A 273 -3.11 -49.10 -12.92
N GLU A 274 -3.13 -49.51 -14.19
CA GLU A 274 -4.22 -49.17 -15.12
C GLU A 274 -5.55 -49.84 -14.74
N PRO A 275 -6.70 -49.23 -15.07
CA PRO A 275 -8.01 -49.85 -14.85
C PRO A 275 -8.12 -51.22 -15.54
N VAL A 276 -8.61 -52.22 -14.81
CA VAL A 276 -8.84 -53.58 -15.35
C VAL A 276 -10.34 -53.91 -15.31
N GLU A 277 -10.84 -54.63 -16.32
CA GLU A 277 -12.24 -55.04 -16.38
C GLU A 277 -12.61 -55.96 -15.20
N GLY A 278 -13.68 -55.62 -14.48
CA GLY A 278 -14.11 -56.35 -13.28
C GLY A 278 -13.31 -56.03 -12.01
N GLU A 279 -12.48 -54.99 -12.00
CA GLU A 279 -11.72 -54.58 -10.81
C GLU A 279 -12.62 -54.16 -9.64
N ASN A 280 -12.06 -54.25 -8.43
CA ASN A 280 -12.75 -53.86 -7.21
C ASN A 280 -13.08 -52.37 -7.22
N SER A 281 -14.34 -52.00 -6.98
CA SER A 281 -14.81 -50.61 -7.01
C SER A 281 -14.01 -49.67 -6.10
N LYS A 282 -13.49 -50.16 -4.97
CA LYS A 282 -12.63 -49.37 -4.06
C LYS A 282 -11.30 -48.99 -4.70
N VAL A 283 -10.76 -49.84 -5.57
CA VAL A 283 -9.51 -49.57 -6.32
C VAL A 283 -9.79 -48.49 -7.36
N THR A 284 -10.90 -48.60 -8.08
CA THR A 284 -11.34 -47.59 -9.07
C THR A 284 -11.55 -46.22 -8.43
N GLU A 285 -12.28 -46.17 -7.32
CA GLU A 285 -12.56 -44.94 -6.57
C GLU A 285 -11.27 -44.30 -6.05
N ARG A 286 -10.41 -45.08 -5.40
CA ARG A 286 -9.13 -44.59 -4.90
C ARG A 286 -8.22 -44.07 -6.00
N ARG A 287 -8.20 -44.72 -7.17
CA ARG A 287 -7.44 -44.23 -8.34
C ARG A 287 -7.96 -42.86 -8.78
N LYS A 288 -9.28 -42.71 -8.89
CA LYS A 288 -9.92 -41.44 -9.26
C LYS A 288 -9.59 -40.32 -8.28
N GLU A 289 -9.70 -40.58 -6.97
CA GLU A 289 -9.35 -39.60 -5.93
C GLU A 289 -7.90 -39.11 -6.05
N HIS A 290 -6.93 -40.02 -6.25
CA HIS A 290 -5.52 -39.65 -6.34
C HIS A 290 -5.21 -38.86 -7.62
N VAL A 291 -5.85 -39.19 -8.75
CA VAL A 291 -5.76 -38.39 -9.98
C VAL A 291 -6.29 -36.97 -9.74
N GLU A 292 -7.43 -36.83 -9.06
CA GLU A 292 -8.01 -35.53 -8.73
C GLU A 292 -7.13 -34.73 -7.76
N LEU A 293 -6.54 -35.37 -6.74
CA LEU A 293 -5.60 -34.74 -5.82
C LEU A 293 -4.35 -34.20 -6.53
N VAL A 294 -3.75 -34.99 -7.42
CA VAL A 294 -2.60 -34.57 -8.24
C VAL A 294 -2.98 -33.38 -9.10
N ALA A 295 -4.10 -33.44 -9.82
CA ALA A 295 -4.57 -32.34 -10.67
C ALA A 295 -4.81 -31.06 -9.86
N LYS A 296 -5.46 -31.15 -8.69
CA LYS A 296 -5.71 -30.01 -7.80
C LYS A 296 -4.41 -29.39 -7.27
N ALA A 297 -3.44 -30.21 -6.85
CA ALA A 297 -2.16 -29.70 -6.39
C ALA A 297 -1.33 -29.05 -7.50
N MET A 298 -1.33 -29.62 -8.71
CA MET A 298 -0.67 -29.00 -9.87
C MET A 298 -1.29 -27.65 -10.23
N LYS A 299 -2.62 -27.54 -10.18
CA LYS A 299 -3.33 -26.26 -10.38
C LYS A 299 -2.89 -25.24 -9.34
N LYS A 300 -2.91 -25.60 -8.05
CA LYS A 300 -2.50 -24.72 -6.96
C LYS A 300 -1.03 -24.28 -7.09
N ILE A 301 -0.10 -25.19 -7.44
CA ILE A 301 1.30 -24.84 -7.69
C ILE A 301 1.41 -23.77 -8.79
N LYS A 302 0.65 -23.90 -9.87
CA LYS A 302 0.65 -22.90 -10.96
C LYS A 302 0.20 -21.53 -10.48
N GLU A 303 -0.85 -21.47 -9.66
CA GLU A 303 -1.36 -20.21 -9.09
C GLU A 303 -0.37 -19.60 -8.08
N VAL A 304 0.26 -20.40 -7.23
CA VAL A 304 1.30 -19.93 -6.30
C VAL A 304 2.51 -19.39 -7.07
N ASN A 305 2.95 -20.07 -8.14
CA ASN A 305 4.04 -19.58 -8.99
C ASN A 305 3.68 -18.26 -9.67
N ALA A 306 2.46 -18.11 -10.18
CA ALA A 306 2.01 -16.86 -10.78
C ALA A 306 2.00 -15.70 -9.77
N LEU A 307 1.53 -15.94 -8.54
CA LEU A 307 1.58 -14.97 -7.46
C LEU A 307 3.03 -14.63 -7.08
N HIS A 308 3.89 -15.65 -6.92
CA HIS A 308 5.31 -15.48 -6.62
C HIS A 308 6.01 -14.62 -7.68
N ASP A 309 5.79 -14.90 -8.96
CA ASP A 309 6.35 -14.10 -10.06
C ASP A 309 5.84 -12.65 -10.05
N GLU A 310 4.56 -12.43 -9.75
CA GLU A 310 3.98 -11.09 -9.64
C GLU A 310 4.63 -10.29 -8.49
N VAL A 311 4.76 -10.89 -7.31
CA VAL A 311 5.29 -10.17 -6.13
C VAL A 311 6.80 -9.96 -6.23
N THR A 312 7.56 -10.95 -6.71
CA THR A 312 9.01 -10.81 -6.86
C THR A 312 9.39 -9.83 -7.97
N ARG A 313 8.62 -9.77 -9.06
CA ARG A 313 8.88 -8.83 -10.15
C ARG A 313 8.61 -7.38 -9.77
N TYR A 314 7.55 -7.11 -9.01
CA TYR A 314 7.06 -5.74 -8.82
C TYR A 314 7.12 -5.24 -7.37
N ARG A 315 7.46 -6.08 -6.39
CA ARG A 315 7.37 -5.73 -4.95
C ARG A 315 8.61 -6.09 -4.13
N THR A 316 9.68 -6.62 -4.73
CA THR A 316 10.92 -6.97 -4.01
C THR A 316 11.50 -5.76 -3.24
N THR A 317 11.66 -4.62 -3.90
CA THR A 317 12.28 -3.45 -3.27
C THR A 317 11.27 -2.67 -2.40
N PRO A 318 11.60 -2.27 -1.16
CA PRO A 318 10.71 -1.48 -0.30
C PRO A 318 10.14 -0.22 -0.97
N ASN A 319 10.93 0.48 -1.79
CA ASN A 319 10.47 1.67 -2.54
C ASN A 319 9.25 1.39 -3.45
N LEU A 320 9.09 0.15 -3.95
CA LEU A 320 7.94 -0.25 -4.77
C LEU A 320 6.70 -0.55 -3.92
N ARG A 321 6.88 -0.73 -2.61
CA ARG A 321 5.79 -1.05 -1.69
C ARG A 321 5.34 0.16 -0.88
N VAL A 322 5.78 1.36 -1.22
CA VAL A 322 5.33 2.58 -0.54
C VAL A 322 3.83 2.75 -0.73
N ILE A 323 3.10 2.87 0.39
CA ILE A 323 1.63 3.00 0.42
C ILE A 323 1.15 4.36 0.91
N GLY A 324 1.99 5.13 1.61
CA GLY A 324 1.56 6.37 2.24
C GLY A 324 2.65 7.07 3.02
N PHE A 325 2.25 7.92 3.96
CA PHE A 325 3.14 8.63 4.87
C PHE A 325 2.47 8.95 6.21
N VAL A 326 3.26 9.13 7.26
CA VAL A 326 2.76 9.53 8.59
C VAL A 326 2.09 10.89 8.48
N ARG A 327 0.77 10.90 8.71
CA ARG A 327 -0.04 12.10 8.83
C ARG A 327 -0.05 12.63 10.26
N HIS A 328 -0.17 11.71 11.20
CA HIS A 328 -0.15 12.03 12.62
C HIS A 328 0.43 10.86 13.40
N SER A 329 1.04 11.16 14.54
CA SER A 329 1.46 10.17 15.51
C SER A 329 1.63 10.85 16.86
N GLU A 330 1.04 10.26 17.89
CA GLU A 330 1.16 10.74 19.26
C GLU A 330 2.56 10.50 19.83
N ASN A 331 2.94 11.31 20.81
CA ASN A 331 4.02 10.95 21.72
C ASN A 331 3.61 9.76 22.56
N ILE A 332 4.51 8.78 22.64
CA ILE A 332 4.34 7.58 23.45
C ILE A 332 4.49 8.02 24.90
N GLU A 333 3.38 8.47 25.45
CA GLU A 333 3.26 9.06 26.78
C GLU A 333 2.03 8.47 27.46
N VAL A 334 2.10 8.35 28.77
CA VAL A 334 0.98 7.89 29.58
C VAL A 334 -0.03 9.05 29.65
N SER A 335 -1.31 8.75 29.41
CA SER A 335 -2.36 9.76 29.56
C SER A 335 -2.56 10.18 31.00
N ASP A 336 -3.16 11.35 31.19
CA ASP A 336 -3.56 11.83 32.51
C ASP A 336 -4.70 10.99 33.08
N GLU A 337 -4.97 11.18 34.38
CA GLU A 337 -6.11 10.58 35.06
C GLU A 337 -7.44 10.84 34.32
N PRO A 338 -8.42 9.90 34.37
CA PRO A 338 -8.48 8.77 35.29
C PRO A 338 -7.91 7.45 34.77
N HIS A 339 -7.58 7.35 33.47
CA HIS A 339 -7.35 6.03 32.85
C HIS A 339 -5.88 5.64 32.70
N ASN A 340 -4.96 6.60 32.56
CA ASN A 340 -3.52 6.36 32.41
C ASN A 340 -3.15 5.32 31.33
N PHE A 341 -3.97 5.20 30.27
CA PHE A 341 -3.62 4.44 29.07
C PHE A 341 -2.46 5.11 28.32
N THR A 342 -1.62 4.35 27.63
CA THR A 342 -0.58 4.92 26.77
C THR A 342 -1.17 5.50 25.49
N LYS A 343 -0.77 6.73 25.14
CA LYS A 343 -1.05 7.39 23.84
C LYS A 343 -0.18 6.79 22.74
N ASP A 344 -0.39 5.53 22.40
CA ASP A 344 0.41 4.81 21.41
C ASP A 344 -0.36 4.59 20.11
N TRP A 345 -0.68 5.68 19.40
CA TRP A 345 -1.37 5.59 18.12
C TRP A 345 -0.85 6.59 17.08
N ALA A 346 -1.00 6.19 15.81
CA ALA A 346 -0.62 6.97 14.64
C ALA A 346 -1.58 6.75 13.48
N LEU A 347 -1.66 7.74 12.60
CA LEU A 347 -2.38 7.70 11.34
C LEU A 347 -1.40 7.85 10.18
N ILE A 348 -1.43 6.88 9.28
CA ILE A 348 -0.69 6.90 8.01
C ILE A 348 -1.68 7.27 6.91
N GLU A 349 -1.54 8.45 6.32
CA GLU A 349 -2.33 8.86 5.15
C GLU A 349 -1.85 8.07 3.94
N LEU A 350 -2.79 7.41 3.27
CA LEU A 350 -2.53 6.56 2.11
C LEU A 350 -2.50 7.40 0.85
N TYR A 351 -1.65 6.98 -0.09
CA TYR A 351 -1.75 7.44 -1.47
C TYR A 351 -2.95 6.75 -2.13
N ASP A 352 -3.87 7.55 -2.66
CA ASP A 352 -5.12 7.07 -3.26
C ASP A 352 -4.88 6.02 -4.35
N GLU A 353 -3.84 6.23 -5.16
CA GLU A 353 -3.48 5.34 -6.26
C GLU A 353 -2.92 3.98 -5.83
N LYS A 354 -2.72 3.73 -4.53
CA LYS A 354 -2.17 2.48 -3.98
C LYS A 354 -3.22 1.46 -3.59
N ILE A 355 -4.46 1.89 -3.46
CA ILE A 355 -5.59 1.02 -3.18
C ILE A 355 -6.40 0.86 -4.47
N ASP A 356 -6.90 -0.35 -4.71
CA ASP A 356 -7.94 -0.56 -5.70
C ASP A 356 -9.31 -0.41 -5.04
N TRP A 357 -9.81 0.82 -4.98
CA TRP A 357 -11.06 1.14 -4.30
C TRP A 357 -12.28 0.40 -4.87
N ALA A 358 -12.22 -0.04 -6.13
CA ALA A 358 -13.28 -0.84 -6.75
C ALA A 358 -13.38 -2.26 -6.14
N THR A 359 -12.27 -2.79 -5.61
CA THR A 359 -12.21 -4.13 -5.01
C THR A 359 -11.95 -4.10 -3.51
N PHE A 360 -11.79 -2.91 -2.92
CA PHE A 360 -11.53 -2.73 -1.51
C PHE A 360 -12.74 -3.17 -0.66
N LYS A 361 -12.51 -4.11 0.26
CA LYS A 361 -13.56 -4.73 1.08
C LYS A 361 -13.86 -3.99 2.39
N GLY A 362 -13.19 -2.86 2.65
CA GLY A 362 -13.36 -2.09 3.87
C GLY A 362 -12.64 -2.69 5.09
N ASN A 363 -13.08 -2.28 6.28
CA ASN A 363 -12.53 -2.72 7.56
C ASN A 363 -12.94 -4.17 7.92
N LYS A 364 -12.49 -5.15 7.14
CA LYS A 364 -12.73 -6.58 7.39
C LYS A 364 -11.43 -7.30 7.75
N VAL A 365 -11.45 -8.03 8.86
CA VAL A 365 -10.35 -8.91 9.31
C VAL A 365 -10.54 -10.28 8.67
N TYR A 366 -9.51 -10.75 7.96
CA TYR A 366 -9.49 -12.14 7.50
C TYR A 366 -9.21 -13.07 8.68
N ILE A 367 -10.21 -13.85 9.07
CA ILE A 367 -10.16 -14.80 10.20
C ILE A 367 -9.89 -16.24 9.75
N GLY A 368 -9.66 -16.44 8.45
CA GLY A 368 -9.23 -17.72 7.88
C GLY A 368 -7.70 -17.92 7.95
N GLY A 369 -7.20 -18.77 7.07
CA GLY A 369 -5.79 -19.12 6.95
C GLY A 369 -5.37 -20.22 7.92
N ASN A 370 -4.62 -19.85 8.96
CA ASN A 370 -4.11 -20.79 9.95
C ASN A 370 -5.17 -21.24 10.97
N LEU A 371 -6.39 -20.70 10.90
CA LEU A 371 -7.53 -21.08 11.73
C LEU A 371 -8.67 -21.57 10.84
N SER A 372 -9.13 -22.81 11.04
CA SER A 372 -10.26 -23.35 10.26
C SER A 372 -11.59 -22.76 10.73
N ALA A 373 -12.62 -22.82 9.88
CA ALA A 373 -13.96 -22.39 10.25
C ALA A 373 -14.53 -23.17 11.46
N ALA A 374 -14.17 -24.45 11.58
CA ALA A 374 -14.53 -25.28 12.74
C ALA A 374 -13.78 -24.85 14.00
N ASP A 375 -12.48 -24.55 13.89
CA ASP A 375 -11.70 -24.07 15.03
C ASP A 375 -12.18 -22.70 15.50
N PHE A 376 -12.52 -21.79 14.58
CA PHE A 376 -13.11 -20.50 14.91
C PHE A 376 -14.45 -20.66 15.64
N HIS A 377 -15.34 -21.52 15.14
CA HIS A 377 -16.61 -21.82 15.81
C HIS A 377 -16.38 -22.33 17.24
N ASN A 378 -15.54 -23.37 17.39
CA ASN A 378 -15.31 -24.03 18.67
C ASN A 378 -14.61 -23.14 19.70
N THR A 379 -13.89 -22.11 19.25
CA THR A 379 -13.15 -21.20 20.13
C THR A 379 -13.93 -19.93 20.47
N MET A 380 -14.62 -19.33 19.50
CA MET A 380 -15.34 -18.08 19.71
C MET A 380 -16.79 -18.29 20.18
N PHE A 381 -17.34 -19.49 19.98
CA PHE A 381 -18.70 -19.90 20.39
C PHE A 381 -18.66 -21.24 21.16
N PRO A 382 -17.88 -21.34 22.25
CA PRO A 382 -17.64 -22.61 22.93
C PRO A 382 -18.88 -23.14 23.67
N HIS A 383 -19.75 -22.25 24.15
CA HIS A 383 -20.90 -22.62 24.96
C HIS A 383 -22.18 -22.82 24.10
N PRO A 384 -22.98 -23.87 24.31
CA PRO A 384 -24.15 -24.18 23.45
C PRO A 384 -25.18 -23.04 23.32
N VAL A 385 -25.36 -22.24 24.37
CA VAL A 385 -26.29 -21.08 24.36
C VAL A 385 -25.89 -20.05 23.30
N ASP A 386 -24.59 -19.90 23.05
CA ASP A 386 -24.05 -18.95 22.08
C ASP A 386 -24.04 -19.47 20.65
N GLN A 387 -24.19 -20.78 20.46
CA GLN A 387 -24.12 -21.44 19.15
C GLN A 387 -25.41 -21.27 18.33
N ALA A 388 -26.55 -20.98 18.98
CA ALA A 388 -27.86 -20.93 18.33
C ALA A 388 -27.93 -19.91 17.17
N ASN A 389 -27.17 -18.82 17.25
CA ASN A 389 -27.14 -17.75 16.25
C ASN A 389 -25.79 -17.66 15.51
N TYR A 390 -24.93 -18.65 15.66
CA TYR A 390 -23.61 -18.62 15.03
C TYR A 390 -23.72 -18.74 13.51
N GLN A 391 -23.03 -17.84 12.81
CA GLN A 391 -22.74 -17.95 11.39
C GLN A 391 -21.26 -17.63 11.19
N TYR A 392 -20.56 -18.48 10.44
CA TYR A 392 -19.20 -18.16 10.04
C TYR A 392 -19.25 -16.93 9.11
N PRO A 393 -18.42 -15.89 9.35
CA PRO A 393 -18.37 -14.72 8.49
C PRO A 393 -18.19 -15.11 7.02
N GLN A 394 -18.98 -14.48 6.15
CA GLN A 394 -18.91 -14.74 4.72
C GLN A 394 -17.47 -14.57 4.23
N ASP A 395 -16.99 -15.59 3.50
CA ASP A 395 -15.64 -15.64 2.94
C ASP A 395 -14.51 -15.51 3.98
N GLY A 396 -14.79 -15.78 5.26
CA GLY A 396 -13.84 -15.62 6.37
C GLY A 396 -13.46 -14.17 6.66
N LEU A 397 -14.29 -13.20 6.27
CA LEU A 397 -14.06 -11.77 6.47
C LEU A 397 -14.97 -11.23 7.59
N LEU A 398 -14.42 -11.07 8.79
CA LEU A 398 -15.12 -10.50 9.93
C LEU A 398 -15.09 -8.96 9.86
N GLN A 399 -16.26 -8.34 9.73
CA GLN A 399 -16.39 -6.89 9.69
C GLN A 399 -16.07 -6.27 11.06
N ALA A 400 -15.16 -5.31 11.10
CA ALA A 400 -14.97 -4.44 12.25
C ALA A 400 -16.03 -3.33 12.22
N TYR A 401 -16.87 -3.24 13.26
CA TYR A 401 -17.88 -2.19 13.37
C TYR A 401 -18.23 -1.93 14.83
N SER A 402 -18.68 -0.71 15.16
CA SER A 402 -19.01 -0.35 16.55
C SER A 402 -17.84 -0.63 17.52
N VAL A 403 -18.06 -0.41 18.81
CA VAL A 403 -17.01 -0.48 19.83
C VAL A 403 -17.54 -1.16 21.09
N VAL A 404 -16.77 -2.11 21.63
CA VAL A 404 -17.02 -2.68 22.96
C VAL A 404 -16.66 -1.62 24.00
N GLN A 405 -17.65 -1.24 24.81
CA GLN A 405 -17.51 -0.19 25.82
C GLN A 405 -16.82 -0.72 27.08
N ASP A 406 -16.37 0.20 27.93
CA ASP A 406 -15.62 -0.08 29.14
C ASP A 406 -16.34 -1.06 30.08
N ASP A 407 -17.62 -0.81 30.36
CA ASP A 407 -18.47 -1.66 31.21
C ASP A 407 -18.58 -3.10 30.69
N GLU A 408 -18.61 -3.30 29.38
CA GLU A 408 -18.67 -4.62 28.77
C GLU A 408 -17.32 -5.35 28.75
N ILE A 409 -16.19 -4.63 28.70
CA ILE A 409 -14.86 -5.25 28.88
C ILE A 409 -14.77 -5.84 30.30
N HIS A 410 -15.31 -5.14 31.30
CA HIS A 410 -15.29 -5.56 32.69
C HIS A 410 -16.38 -6.59 33.04
N ASP A 411 -17.53 -6.59 32.34
CA ASP A 411 -18.62 -7.55 32.53
C ASP A 411 -19.12 -8.14 31.19
N PRO A 412 -18.38 -9.11 30.60
CA PRO A 412 -18.76 -9.69 29.33
C PRO A 412 -20.01 -10.58 29.45
N GLN A 413 -20.81 -10.59 28.40
CA GLN A 413 -22.07 -11.35 28.35
C GLN A 413 -21.90 -12.80 27.90
N HIS A 414 -20.77 -13.12 27.27
CA HIS A 414 -20.51 -14.42 26.65
C HIS A 414 -19.83 -15.38 27.62
N LEU A 415 -19.99 -16.67 27.38
CA LEU A 415 -19.45 -17.73 28.23
C LEU A 415 -18.30 -18.46 27.53
N ASP A 416 -17.32 -18.90 28.31
CA ASP A 416 -16.28 -19.81 27.84
C ASP A 416 -16.72 -21.29 27.88
N VAL A 417 -15.79 -22.20 27.59
CA VAL A 417 -16.04 -23.66 27.62
C VAL A 417 -16.45 -24.20 28.99
N TYR A 418 -16.21 -23.45 30.07
CA TYR A 418 -16.52 -23.83 31.44
C TYR A 418 -17.80 -23.16 31.98
N GLY A 419 -18.44 -22.32 31.17
CA GLY A 419 -19.64 -21.57 31.57
C GLY A 419 -19.32 -20.29 32.36
N GLU A 420 -18.07 -19.84 32.35
CA GLU A 420 -17.65 -18.60 33.00
C GLU A 420 -17.72 -17.42 32.04
N LYS A 421 -18.08 -16.23 32.55
CA LYS A 421 -18.15 -14.99 31.75
C LYS A 421 -16.77 -14.65 31.18
N CYS A 422 -16.69 -14.46 29.87
CA CYS A 422 -15.43 -14.26 29.16
C CYS A 422 -15.60 -13.41 27.90
N LEU A 423 -14.71 -12.42 27.71
CA LEU A 423 -14.60 -11.69 26.45
C LEU A 423 -13.60 -12.40 25.53
N LEU A 424 -14.14 -13.22 24.63
CA LEU A 424 -13.38 -13.90 23.59
C LEU A 424 -13.07 -12.94 22.44
N VAL A 425 -11.79 -12.86 22.10
CA VAL A 425 -11.27 -11.90 21.13
C VAL A 425 -10.47 -12.57 20.03
N VAL A 426 -10.48 -11.97 18.83
CA VAL A 426 -9.75 -12.42 17.65
C VAL A 426 -8.99 -11.25 17.03
N LYS A 427 -7.81 -11.56 16.48
CA LYS A 427 -7.05 -10.63 15.63
C LYS A 427 -6.46 -11.34 14.42
N ASN A 428 -6.04 -10.56 13.43
CA ASN A 428 -5.08 -11.00 12.42
C ASN A 428 -3.85 -10.08 12.46
N GLY A 429 -2.67 -10.65 12.71
CA GLY A 429 -1.39 -9.93 12.82
C GLY A 429 -0.36 -10.38 11.80
N MET A 430 0.66 -9.55 11.56
CA MET A 430 1.75 -9.86 10.64
C MET A 430 2.45 -11.17 10.99
N SER A 431 2.73 -11.40 12.27
CA SER A 431 3.60 -12.49 12.71
C SER A 431 2.84 -13.77 13.00
N THR A 432 1.65 -13.67 13.60
CA THR A 432 0.89 -14.86 14.00
C THR A 432 -0.27 -15.22 13.07
N GLY A 433 -0.60 -14.37 12.10
CA GLY A 433 -1.84 -14.52 11.35
C GLY A 433 -3.06 -14.41 12.28
N THR A 434 -4.07 -15.26 12.05
CA THR A 434 -5.31 -15.27 12.84
C THR A 434 -5.08 -15.96 14.18
N THR A 435 -5.42 -15.29 15.28
CA THR A 435 -5.27 -15.80 16.66
C THR A 435 -6.46 -15.43 17.51
N VAL A 436 -6.80 -16.28 18.46
CA VAL A 436 -7.92 -16.11 19.40
C VAL A 436 -7.39 -16.10 20.84
N GLY A 437 -7.99 -15.28 21.69
CA GLY A 437 -7.56 -15.07 23.06
C GLY A 437 -8.72 -14.67 23.97
N ARG A 438 -8.39 -14.45 25.24
CA ARG A 438 -9.33 -14.05 26.30
C ARG A 438 -8.90 -12.71 26.85
N ALA A 439 -9.69 -11.67 26.64
CA ALA A 439 -9.43 -10.37 27.23
C ALA A 439 -9.70 -10.41 28.74
N ASN A 440 -8.80 -9.80 29.52
CA ASN A 440 -8.93 -9.71 30.96
C ASN A 440 -9.93 -8.60 31.32
N GLY A 441 -10.77 -8.85 32.32
CA GLY A 441 -11.72 -7.85 32.83
C GLY A 441 -11.11 -6.88 33.85
N LEU A 442 -9.81 -6.95 34.11
CA LEU A 442 -9.09 -6.03 34.99
C LEU A 442 -7.90 -5.42 34.27
N GLU A 443 -7.60 -4.18 34.63
CA GLU A 443 -6.45 -3.48 34.10
C GLU A 443 -5.13 -4.10 34.56
N SER A 444 -4.18 -4.13 33.65
CA SER A 444 -2.80 -4.53 33.87
C SER A 444 -1.93 -3.30 33.93
N PHE A 445 -1.00 -3.30 34.87
CA PHE A 445 0.01 -2.25 35.01
C PHE A 445 1.28 -2.72 34.33
N THR A 446 1.66 -2.07 33.24
CA THR A 446 2.90 -2.33 32.52
C THR A 446 3.95 -1.29 32.92
N ARG A 447 5.22 -1.68 32.96
CA ARG A 447 6.33 -0.75 33.22
C ARG A 447 7.49 -1.03 32.29
N ILE A 448 7.89 -0.01 31.54
CA ILE A 448 9.10 -0.03 30.72
C ILE A 448 10.19 0.76 31.45
N TYR A 449 11.41 0.22 31.40
CA TYR A 449 12.62 0.88 31.85
C TYR A 449 13.41 1.28 30.60
N ASP A 450 13.68 2.57 30.43
CA ASP A 450 14.59 3.01 29.37
C ASP A 450 16.06 2.68 29.72
N GLU A 451 16.98 2.93 28.78
CA GLU A 451 18.42 2.69 28.97
C GLU A 451 19.03 3.47 30.15
N TYR A 452 18.34 4.53 30.62
CA TYR A 452 18.76 5.38 31.72
C TYR A 452 18.04 5.05 33.05
N GLY A 453 17.16 4.04 33.06
CA GLY A 453 16.40 3.62 34.23
C GLY A 453 15.16 4.47 34.53
N THR A 454 14.75 5.37 33.63
CA THR A 454 13.48 6.11 33.70
C THR A 454 12.32 5.13 33.59
N LYS A 455 11.31 5.34 34.43
CA LYS A 455 10.17 4.44 34.56
C LYS A 455 8.97 5.03 33.83
N HIS A 456 8.46 4.30 32.85
CA HIS A 456 7.18 4.59 32.20
C HIS A 456 6.17 3.55 32.65
N THR A 457 5.17 3.94 33.45
CA THR A 457 4.11 3.04 33.93
C THR A 457 2.83 3.33 33.17
N SER A 458 2.31 2.32 32.47
CA SER A 458 1.07 2.39 31.70
C SER A 458 0.03 1.45 32.30
N ILE A 459 -1.24 1.78 32.07
CA ILE A 459 -2.37 0.90 32.29
C ILE A 459 -2.78 0.35 30.91
N ASP A 460 -3.02 -0.95 30.82
CA ASP A 460 -3.42 -1.64 29.58
C ASP A 460 -4.38 -2.79 29.92
N ILE A 461 -5.08 -3.34 28.94
CA ILE A 461 -5.87 -4.57 29.14
C ILE A 461 -5.08 -5.77 28.61
N ALA A 462 -4.94 -6.80 29.44
CA ALA A 462 -4.27 -8.02 29.06
C ALA A 462 -5.17 -8.91 28.18
N VAL A 463 -4.57 -9.62 27.23
CA VAL A 463 -5.16 -10.75 26.53
C VAL A 463 -4.32 -11.97 26.81
N LEU A 464 -4.99 -12.98 27.36
CA LEU A 464 -4.41 -14.27 27.64
C LEU A 464 -4.56 -15.17 26.41
N PRO A 465 -3.56 -16.04 26.14
CA PRO A 465 -3.73 -17.16 25.21
C PRO A 465 -5.00 -17.94 25.52
N TYR A 466 -5.70 -18.40 24.48
CA TYR A 466 -6.91 -19.20 24.66
C TYR A 466 -6.60 -20.48 25.45
N ASP A 467 -5.60 -21.25 25.00
CA ASP A 467 -5.04 -22.40 25.72
C ASP A 467 -3.60 -22.70 25.27
N LYS A 468 -2.96 -23.68 25.92
CA LYS A 468 -1.57 -24.08 25.62
C LYS A 468 -1.38 -24.74 24.24
N THR A 469 -2.43 -25.33 23.67
CA THR A 469 -2.37 -26.07 22.41
C THR A 469 -2.40 -25.15 21.20
N ARG A 470 -3.04 -23.99 21.32
CA ARG A 470 -3.16 -22.98 20.26
C ARG A 470 -2.01 -21.98 20.24
N GLY A 471 -1.21 -21.95 21.30
CA GLY A 471 -0.04 -21.08 21.41
C GLY A 471 -0.40 -19.64 21.76
N ASN A 472 0.56 -18.74 21.53
CA ASN A 472 0.49 -17.36 21.98
C ASN A 472 -0.53 -16.55 21.17
N PHE A 473 -1.14 -15.54 21.81
CA PHE A 473 -2.05 -14.64 21.12
C PHE A 473 -1.32 -13.69 20.17
N SER A 474 -0.11 -13.24 20.51
CA SER A 474 0.67 -12.34 19.65
C SER A 474 2.18 -12.62 19.68
N HIS A 475 2.89 -12.05 18.70
CA HIS A 475 4.35 -11.98 18.66
C HIS A 475 4.83 -10.59 18.18
N ALA A 476 6.13 -10.33 18.31
CA ALA A 476 6.76 -9.11 17.77
C ALA A 476 6.38 -8.92 16.30
N GLY A 477 5.89 -7.72 15.94
CA GLY A 477 5.33 -7.41 14.62
C GLY A 477 3.80 -7.32 14.55
N ASP A 478 3.10 -7.90 15.53
CA ASP A 478 1.64 -7.77 15.64
C ASP A 478 1.18 -6.43 16.24
N SER A 479 2.10 -5.60 16.74
CA SER A 479 1.77 -4.27 17.27
C SER A 479 0.99 -3.45 16.25
N GLY A 480 -0.13 -2.89 16.67
CA GLY A 480 -1.07 -2.18 15.82
C GLY A 480 -2.17 -3.06 15.24
N SER A 481 -2.16 -4.37 15.42
CA SER A 481 -3.31 -5.22 15.07
C SER A 481 -4.57 -4.76 15.80
N ILE A 482 -5.68 -4.70 15.07
CA ILE A 482 -7.00 -4.52 15.68
C ILE A 482 -7.46 -5.82 16.32
N ILE A 483 -8.06 -5.70 17.51
CA ILE A 483 -8.66 -6.81 18.25
C ILE A 483 -10.17 -6.65 18.19
N LEU A 484 -10.85 -7.70 17.75
CA LEU A 484 -12.31 -7.75 17.62
C LEU A 484 -12.91 -8.77 18.58
N ALA A 485 -14.11 -8.49 19.07
CA ALA A 485 -14.97 -9.48 19.69
C ALA A 485 -15.53 -10.44 18.61
N ARG A 486 -16.10 -11.57 19.03
CA ARG A 486 -16.66 -12.59 18.12
C ARG A 486 -17.71 -12.09 17.14
N ASP A 487 -18.40 -11.02 17.49
CA ASP A 487 -19.44 -10.40 16.68
C ASP A 487 -18.92 -9.33 15.72
N GLY A 488 -17.61 -9.01 15.75
CA GLY A 488 -16.97 -7.98 14.94
C GLY A 488 -16.83 -6.62 15.64
N ARG A 489 -17.31 -6.46 16.88
CA ARG A 489 -17.13 -5.21 17.62
C ARG A 489 -15.68 -4.95 18.00
N ILE A 490 -15.26 -3.70 17.88
CA ILE A 490 -13.87 -3.33 18.10
C ILE A 490 -13.58 -3.27 19.60
N VAL A 491 -12.59 -4.03 20.05
CA VAL A 491 -12.19 -4.10 21.47
C VAL A 491 -11.02 -3.16 21.74
N GLY A 492 -9.96 -3.24 20.94
CA GLY A 492 -8.73 -2.52 21.22
C GLY A 492 -7.67 -2.63 20.14
N ILE A 493 -6.62 -1.82 20.28
CA ILE A 493 -5.42 -1.89 19.46
C ILE A 493 -4.30 -2.56 20.26
N LEU A 494 -3.68 -3.59 19.69
CA LEU A 494 -2.57 -4.30 20.33
C LEU A 494 -1.35 -3.39 20.42
N THR A 495 -0.84 -3.16 21.62
CA THR A 495 0.29 -2.23 21.88
C THR A 495 1.56 -2.93 22.33
N GLY A 496 1.47 -4.12 22.94
CA GLY A 496 2.65 -4.82 23.40
C GLY A 496 2.39 -6.21 23.94
N SER A 497 3.42 -6.80 24.54
CA SER A 497 3.34 -8.10 25.18
C SER A 497 4.37 -8.24 26.31
N ALA A 498 4.17 -9.25 27.15
CA ALA A 498 5.11 -9.72 28.17
C ALA A 498 5.31 -11.23 28.08
N GLY A 499 6.50 -11.69 28.40
CA GLY A 499 6.89 -13.09 28.48
C GLY A 499 8.41 -13.24 28.59
N PRO A 500 8.93 -14.48 28.68
CA PRO A 500 10.35 -14.77 28.51
C PRO A 500 10.90 -14.13 27.23
N ALA A 501 12.20 -13.83 27.15
CA ALA A 501 12.77 -13.06 26.04
C ALA A 501 12.48 -13.62 24.63
N ASP A 502 12.15 -14.91 24.52
CA ASP A 502 11.81 -15.65 23.30
C ASP A 502 10.33 -16.09 23.19
N GLN A 503 9.48 -15.77 24.17
CA GLN A 503 8.06 -16.18 24.20
C GLN A 503 7.14 -15.03 24.62
N THR A 504 5.91 -15.03 24.11
CA THR A 504 4.88 -14.05 24.50
C THR A 504 3.79 -14.75 25.28
N ASP A 505 3.76 -14.55 26.59
CA ASP A 505 2.79 -15.21 27.48
C ASP A 505 1.51 -14.38 27.64
N ILE A 506 1.63 -13.05 27.63
CA ILE A 506 0.53 -12.11 27.81
C ILE A 506 0.65 -11.01 26.77
N THR A 507 -0.44 -10.70 26.09
CA THR A 507 -0.54 -9.57 25.17
C THR A 507 -1.23 -8.40 25.86
N TYR A 508 -0.92 -7.17 25.48
CA TYR A 508 -1.59 -5.96 25.98
C TYR A 508 -2.22 -5.16 24.84
N PHE A 509 -3.37 -4.57 25.12
CA PHE A 509 -4.02 -3.63 24.21
C PHE A 509 -4.51 -2.39 24.95
N THR A 510 -4.61 -1.30 24.20
CA THR A 510 -5.31 -0.10 24.63
C THR A 510 -6.76 -0.17 24.13
N PRO A 511 -7.78 0.03 25.00
CA PRO A 511 -9.19 -0.05 24.60
C PRO A 511 -9.53 0.94 23.48
N TYR A 512 -10.24 0.45 22.47
CA TYR A 512 -10.50 1.26 21.28
C TYR A 512 -11.50 2.39 21.55
N TRP A 513 -12.44 2.22 22.49
CA TRP A 513 -13.35 3.31 22.88
C TRP A 513 -12.59 4.56 23.30
N TRP A 514 -11.45 4.39 23.98
CA TRP A 514 -10.59 5.48 24.40
C TRP A 514 -9.76 6.03 23.23
N VAL A 515 -9.15 5.14 22.44
CA VAL A 515 -8.39 5.54 21.25
C VAL A 515 -9.26 6.33 20.27
N GLU A 516 -10.51 5.92 20.08
CA GLU A 516 -11.48 6.60 19.21
C GLU A 516 -11.75 8.04 19.70
N GLN A 517 -11.88 8.26 21.00
CA GLN A 517 -12.03 9.61 21.57
C GLN A 517 -10.80 10.47 21.29
N GLN A 518 -9.58 9.92 21.41
CA GLN A 518 -8.34 10.64 21.10
C GLN A 518 -8.26 11.01 19.61
N ILE A 519 -8.62 10.07 18.73
CA ILE A 519 -8.64 10.30 17.29
C ILE A 519 -9.67 11.40 16.96
N LYS A 520 -10.91 11.29 17.46
CA LYS A 520 -11.98 12.27 17.21
C LYS A 520 -11.69 13.64 17.82
N ALA A 521 -10.98 13.72 18.95
CA ALA A 521 -10.52 15.01 19.49
C ALA A 521 -9.59 15.76 18.51
N LYS A 522 -8.82 15.01 17.71
CA LYS A 522 -7.90 15.58 16.71
C LYS A 522 -8.49 15.70 15.30
N TYR A 523 -9.38 14.79 14.96
CA TYR A 523 -10.09 14.71 13.68
C TYR A 523 -11.59 14.54 13.93
N PRO A 524 -12.32 15.61 14.28
CA PRO A 524 -13.72 15.53 14.72
C PRO A 524 -14.67 14.91 13.70
N ASP A 525 -14.41 15.12 12.41
CA ASP A 525 -15.24 14.65 11.31
C ASP A 525 -14.80 13.30 10.74
N CYS A 526 -13.79 12.65 11.34
CA CYS A 526 -13.33 11.35 10.87
C CYS A 526 -14.34 10.24 11.19
N PHE A 527 -14.34 9.22 10.36
CA PHE A 527 -15.14 8.01 10.57
C PHE A 527 -14.43 6.81 9.99
N LEU A 528 -14.74 5.63 10.52
CA LEU A 528 -14.28 4.38 9.93
C LEU A 528 -14.75 4.30 8.48
N TYR A 529 -13.86 3.88 7.58
CA TYR A 529 -14.23 3.66 6.20
C TYR A 529 -15.47 2.77 6.12
N GLU A 530 -16.43 3.17 5.30
CA GLU A 530 -17.78 2.64 5.26
C GLU A 530 -17.80 1.10 5.21
N VAL A 531 -18.79 0.51 5.87
CA VAL A 531 -19.05 -0.92 5.80
C VAL A 531 -19.45 -1.23 4.35
N VAL A 532 -18.54 -1.85 3.60
CA VAL A 532 -18.83 -2.33 2.25
C VAL A 532 -19.67 -3.59 2.41
N GLN A 533 -20.93 -3.52 1.98
CA GLN A 533 -21.85 -4.67 1.99
C GLN A 533 -21.28 -5.82 1.16
#